data_AF-A0A0N0V0D2-F1
#
_entry.id   AF-A0A0N0V0D2-F1
#
_cell.length_a   1.000
_cell.length_b   1.000
_cell.length_c   1.000
_cell.angle_alpha   90.00
_cell.angle_beta   90.00
_cell.angle_gamma   90.00
#
_symmetry.space_group_name_H-M   'P 1'
#
loop_
_entity.id
_entity.type
_entity.pdbx_description
1 polymer ?
#
loop_
_entity_poly.entity_id
_entity_poly.type
_entity_poly.pdbx_seq_one_letter_code
_entity_poly.pdbx_strand_id
1 'polypeptide(L)'
;MKNTFRPIYWKEGQLILPQHFQQEYFFLREMFSRISKSMHPYIWGHRSLCIKNIDLNSELFEISGGEFWFENDEMPRRLFTDHDQPGDTIVEIKNIANELQQKPEGNYYICVRLSNNLNVQHLENLDSKLIQEKQILLETRFVSTSNEEDIKNIHDNDKGQLFRLYHALQIVIEESKNVKNKLPIAKISKTKHNIFFHEKYIPPTINLDLEIKQINPLENIILEIQKKLKSYSDYLSPYGINVMNDGEKDDNYRMILVSLNRNIGILHHYLAEKKHIHPWNVFILLKSLITELSTFSRIDNYKIDKILDYIKYDHLDLYLTFNTIKETLTLLLKEISARPEFI
;
A
#
# COMPACT_ATOMS: atom_id res chain seq x y z
N MET A 1 16.52 -23.37 -5.51
CA MET A 1 17.96 -23.27 -5.90
C MET A 1 18.73 -22.63 -4.75
N LYS A 2 19.90 -23.16 -4.38
CA LYS A 2 20.83 -22.49 -3.46
C LYS A 2 21.37 -21.24 -4.19
N ASN A 3 20.66 -20.13 -4.10
CA ASN A 3 21.05 -18.89 -4.75
C ASN A 3 22.18 -18.27 -3.92
N THR A 4 23.43 -18.56 -4.28
CA THR A 4 24.56 -17.84 -3.72
C THR A 4 24.64 -16.50 -4.43
N PHE A 5 24.13 -15.45 -3.79
CA PHE A 5 24.22 -14.07 -4.24
C PHE A 5 25.68 -13.64 -4.38
N ARG A 6 26.25 -13.82 -5.56
CA ARG A 6 27.65 -13.54 -5.87
C ARG A 6 27.73 -12.87 -7.23
N PRO A 7 28.60 -11.86 -7.39
CA PRO A 7 28.83 -11.25 -8.69
C PRO A 7 29.41 -12.27 -9.68
N ILE A 8 29.18 -12.03 -10.97
CA ILE A 8 29.76 -12.85 -12.03
C ILE A 8 31.21 -12.44 -12.27
N TYR A 9 32.08 -13.44 -12.41
CA TYR A 9 33.43 -13.23 -12.89
C TYR A 9 33.49 -13.39 -14.41
N TRP A 10 33.68 -12.27 -15.11
CA TRP A 10 33.80 -12.21 -16.56
C TRP A 10 35.25 -12.50 -16.99
N LYS A 11 35.49 -13.65 -17.61
CA LYS A 11 36.81 -14.01 -18.14
C LYS A 11 36.96 -13.56 -19.58
N GLU A 12 38.17 -13.15 -19.94
CA GLU A 12 38.52 -12.88 -21.33
C GLU A 12 38.35 -14.15 -22.20
N GLY A 13 37.78 -13.98 -23.39
CA GLY A 13 37.52 -15.08 -24.33
C GLY A 13 36.39 -16.04 -23.91
N GLN A 14 35.67 -15.78 -22.83
CA GLN A 14 34.54 -16.61 -22.40
C GLN A 14 33.32 -16.45 -23.30
N LEU A 15 32.65 -17.56 -23.63
CA LEU A 15 31.38 -17.56 -24.34
C LEU A 15 30.28 -16.93 -23.48
N ILE A 16 29.57 -15.93 -24.04
CA ILE A 16 28.43 -15.30 -23.38
C ILE A 16 27.19 -16.18 -23.55
N LEU A 17 26.73 -16.73 -22.42
CA LEU A 17 25.50 -17.50 -22.30
C LEU A 17 24.39 -16.69 -21.59
N PRO A 18 23.09 -17.00 -21.81
CA PRO A 18 21.96 -16.33 -21.15
C PRO A 18 22.07 -16.31 -19.61
N GLN A 19 22.68 -17.35 -19.02
CA GLN A 19 22.86 -17.46 -17.58
C GLN A 19 23.69 -16.31 -17.01
N HIS A 20 24.63 -15.73 -17.76
CA HIS A 20 25.39 -14.58 -17.28
C HIS A 20 24.47 -13.37 -17.06
N PHE A 21 23.64 -13.02 -18.03
CA PHE A 21 22.72 -11.90 -17.88
C PHE A 21 21.63 -12.16 -16.83
N GLN A 22 21.12 -13.40 -16.76
CA GLN A 22 20.14 -13.78 -15.75
C GLN A 22 20.71 -13.68 -14.33
N GLN A 23 21.92 -14.21 -14.10
CA GLN A 23 22.56 -14.15 -12.79
C GLN A 23 22.97 -12.72 -12.42
N GLU A 24 23.41 -11.89 -13.37
CA GLU A 24 23.70 -10.47 -13.13
C GLU A 24 22.42 -9.72 -12.74
N TYR A 25 21.33 -9.92 -13.49
CA TYR A 25 20.03 -9.35 -13.18
C TYR A 25 19.55 -9.76 -11.79
N PHE A 26 19.64 -11.05 -11.44
CA PHE A 26 19.29 -11.53 -10.11
C PHE A 26 20.18 -10.90 -9.02
N PHE A 27 21.50 -10.80 -9.25
CA PHE A 27 22.41 -10.17 -8.31
C PHE A 27 22.06 -8.70 -8.05
N LEU A 28 21.91 -7.89 -9.11
CA LEU A 28 21.57 -6.47 -9.00
C LEU A 28 20.21 -6.26 -8.31
N ARG A 29 19.21 -7.05 -8.70
CA ARG A 29 17.87 -7.03 -8.08
C ARG A 29 17.93 -7.33 -6.58
N GLU A 30 18.71 -8.32 -6.18
CA GLU A 30 18.87 -8.72 -4.78
C GLU A 30 19.68 -7.70 -3.97
N MET A 31 20.61 -7.01 -4.62
CA MET A 31 21.34 -5.89 -4.02
C MET A 31 20.42 -4.71 -3.73
N PHE A 32 19.63 -4.28 -4.73
CA PHE A 32 18.59 -3.26 -4.57
C PHE A 32 17.59 -3.66 -3.48
N SER A 33 17.27 -4.95 -3.44
CA SER A 33 16.35 -5.53 -2.49
C SER A 33 16.80 -5.33 -1.04
N ARG A 34 18.04 -5.74 -0.76
CA ARG A 34 18.64 -5.62 0.57
C ARG A 34 18.74 -4.16 1.03
N ILE A 35 19.09 -3.26 0.11
CA ILE A 35 19.17 -1.82 0.40
C ILE A 35 17.77 -1.31 0.76
N SER A 36 16.77 -1.61 -0.06
CA SER A 36 15.37 -1.19 0.14
C SER A 36 14.82 -1.68 1.49
N LYS A 37 14.98 -2.97 1.81
CA LYS A 37 14.58 -3.55 3.11
C LYS A 37 15.33 -2.99 4.31
N SER A 38 16.55 -2.49 4.12
CA SER A 38 17.31 -1.84 5.18
C SER A 38 16.84 -0.40 5.47
N MET A 39 16.20 0.25 4.50
CA MET A 39 15.75 1.64 4.62
C MET A 39 14.35 1.74 5.22
N HIS A 40 13.43 0.83 4.89
CA HIS A 40 12.05 0.90 5.38
C HIS A 40 11.44 -0.51 5.54
N PRO A 41 10.78 -0.82 6.68
CA PRO A 41 10.26 -2.18 6.95
C PRO A 41 9.11 -2.60 6.02
N TYR A 42 8.34 -1.63 5.51
CA TYR A 42 7.16 -1.87 4.67
C TYR A 42 7.32 -1.19 3.30
N ILE A 43 8.38 -1.51 2.55
CA ILE A 43 8.59 -0.93 1.20
C ILE A 43 7.79 -1.67 0.09
N TRP A 44 6.79 -2.44 0.50
CA TRP A 44 5.93 -3.27 -0.33
C TRP A 44 4.48 -2.83 -0.15
N GLY A 45 3.62 -3.11 -1.13
CA GLY A 45 2.27 -2.53 -1.17
C GLY A 45 1.90 -2.06 -2.57
N HIS A 46 0.79 -1.34 -2.64
CA HIS A 46 0.33 -0.63 -3.83
C HIS A 46 0.82 0.81 -3.80
N ARG A 47 1.33 1.30 -4.93
CA ARG A 47 1.55 2.73 -5.14
C ARG A 47 0.37 3.38 -5.85
N SER A 48 -0.29 2.63 -6.72
CA SER A 48 -1.54 2.96 -7.38
C SER A 48 -2.33 1.67 -7.64
N LEU A 49 -3.65 1.74 -7.64
CA LEU A 49 -4.54 0.59 -7.88
C LEU A 49 -5.86 1.08 -8.47
N CYS A 50 -6.11 0.74 -9.74
CA CYS A 50 -7.34 1.10 -10.44
C CYS A 50 -8.14 -0.17 -10.72
N ILE A 51 -9.21 -0.38 -9.97
CA ILE A 51 -10.16 -1.47 -10.19
C ILE A 51 -11.31 -0.92 -11.02
N LYS A 52 -11.52 -1.49 -12.21
CA LYS A 52 -12.55 -1.01 -13.14
C LYS A 52 -13.95 -1.46 -12.74
N ASN A 53 -14.04 -2.68 -12.22
CA ASN A 53 -15.32 -3.30 -11.93
C ASN A 53 -15.59 -3.46 -10.44
N ILE A 54 -16.75 -2.96 -10.02
CA ILE A 54 -17.19 -2.93 -8.63
C ILE A 54 -18.32 -3.94 -8.37
N ASP A 55 -19.03 -4.40 -9.41
CA ASP A 55 -20.06 -5.42 -9.24
C ASP A 55 -19.44 -6.82 -9.35
N LEU A 56 -19.42 -7.53 -8.23
CA LEU A 56 -18.83 -8.85 -8.11
C LEU A 56 -19.80 -9.99 -8.47
N ASN A 57 -21.08 -9.70 -8.72
CA ASN A 57 -22.11 -10.74 -8.83
C ASN A 57 -22.21 -11.39 -10.22
N SER A 58 -21.83 -10.69 -11.29
CA SER A 58 -21.90 -11.25 -12.65
C SER A 58 -20.80 -10.76 -13.59
N GLU A 59 -19.97 -9.81 -13.18
CA GLU A 59 -18.98 -9.21 -14.06
C GLU A 59 -17.57 -9.73 -13.82
N LEU A 60 -16.73 -9.59 -14.85
CA LEU A 60 -15.32 -9.90 -14.76
C LEU A 60 -14.62 -8.86 -13.88
N PHE A 61 -13.83 -9.34 -12.92
CA PHE A 61 -12.95 -8.49 -12.12
C PHE A 61 -11.71 -8.14 -12.95
N GLU A 62 -11.56 -6.85 -13.26
CA GLU A 62 -10.51 -6.28 -14.09
C GLU A 62 -9.78 -5.18 -13.30
N ILE A 63 -8.45 -5.26 -13.27
CA ILE A 63 -7.58 -4.17 -12.84
C ILE A 63 -7.18 -3.40 -14.09
N SER A 64 -7.55 -2.12 -14.19
CA SER A 64 -7.27 -1.29 -15.37
C SER A 64 -5.95 -0.55 -15.29
N GLY A 65 -5.33 -0.51 -14.10
CA GLY A 65 -4.06 0.18 -13.88
C GLY A 65 -3.57 -0.07 -12.46
N GLY A 66 -2.27 0.05 -12.25
CA GLY A 66 -1.71 -0.09 -10.91
C GLY A 66 -0.20 -0.31 -10.91
N GLU A 67 0.40 -0.03 -9.77
CA GLU A 67 1.82 -0.27 -9.53
C GLU A 67 1.99 -1.04 -8.21
N PHE A 68 2.65 -2.20 -8.29
CA PHE A 68 2.70 -3.20 -7.23
C PHE A 68 4.13 -3.49 -6.78
N TRP A 69 4.33 -3.52 -5.46
CA TRP A 69 5.58 -3.96 -4.82
C TRP A 69 5.27 -5.16 -3.95
N PHE A 70 5.93 -6.29 -4.21
CA PHE A 70 5.75 -7.51 -3.43
C PHE A 70 6.83 -7.61 -2.35
N GLU A 71 6.47 -8.12 -1.17
CA GLU A 71 7.37 -8.23 -0.01
C GLU A 71 8.67 -9.04 -0.31
N ASN A 72 8.59 -10.00 -1.24
CA ASN A 72 9.70 -10.87 -1.62
C ASN A 72 10.28 -10.57 -3.02
N ASP A 73 9.71 -9.63 -3.78
CA ASP A 73 10.10 -9.33 -5.16
C ASP A 73 10.19 -7.81 -5.34
N GLU A 74 11.42 -7.30 -5.30
CA GLU A 74 11.71 -5.89 -5.01
C GLU A 74 11.87 -5.00 -6.24
N MET A 75 11.24 -5.37 -7.34
CA MET A 75 11.11 -4.45 -8.48
C MET A 75 9.67 -3.94 -8.54
N PRO A 76 9.47 -2.62 -8.78
CA PRO A 76 8.17 -2.07 -9.14
C PRO A 76 7.57 -2.90 -10.28
N ARG A 77 6.29 -3.25 -10.17
CA ARG A 77 5.53 -3.86 -11.26
C ARG A 77 4.51 -2.87 -11.72
N ARG A 78 4.65 -2.36 -12.94
CA ARG A 78 3.72 -1.36 -13.49
C ARG A 78 2.83 -2.05 -14.49
N LEU A 79 1.54 -2.13 -14.17
CA LEU A 79 0.53 -2.47 -15.16
C LEU A 79 0.48 -1.32 -16.17
N PHE A 80 0.33 -1.66 -17.45
CA PHE A 80 0.10 -0.68 -18.50
C PHE A 80 -0.99 0.31 -18.07
N THR A 81 -0.65 1.59 -18.10
CA THR A 81 -1.61 2.68 -17.96
C THR A 81 -1.54 3.51 -19.22
N ASP A 82 -2.67 4.08 -19.66
CA ASP A 82 -2.80 4.92 -20.86
C ASP A 82 -1.92 6.21 -20.86
N HIS A 83 -1.01 6.37 -19.89
CA HIS A 83 -0.11 7.50 -19.76
C HIS A 83 1.37 7.10 -20.01
N ASP A 84 1.81 7.42 -21.23
CA ASP A 84 3.17 7.66 -21.77
C ASP A 84 4.32 6.66 -21.56
N GLN A 85 4.15 5.57 -20.83
CA GLN A 85 5.14 4.47 -20.83
C GLN A 85 4.46 3.10 -20.79
N PRO A 86 4.89 2.14 -21.65
CA PRO A 86 4.41 0.78 -21.56
C PRO A 86 4.78 0.19 -20.20
N GLY A 87 3.79 -0.43 -19.55
CA GLY A 87 4.02 -1.20 -18.32
C GLY A 87 4.81 -2.48 -18.62
N ASP A 88 5.37 -3.09 -17.59
CA ASP A 88 6.10 -4.36 -17.68
C ASP A 88 5.27 -5.56 -17.21
N THR A 89 3.97 -5.36 -17.02
CA THR A 89 3.10 -6.31 -16.31
C THR A 89 1.75 -6.46 -17.01
N ILE A 90 1.26 -7.70 -17.09
CA ILE A 90 -0.12 -8.07 -17.42
C ILE A 90 -0.82 -8.61 -16.17
N VAL A 91 -2.13 -8.39 -16.07
CA VAL A 91 -2.96 -8.90 -14.97
C VAL A 91 -4.10 -9.74 -15.55
N GLU A 92 -4.26 -10.95 -15.04
CA GLU A 92 -5.39 -11.82 -15.37
C GLU A 92 -6.73 -11.14 -15.09
N ILE A 93 -7.71 -11.33 -15.98
CA ILE A 93 -9.10 -10.95 -15.74
C ILE A 93 -9.83 -12.18 -15.22
N LYS A 94 -10.58 -12.07 -14.11
CA LYS A 94 -11.15 -13.25 -13.44
C LYS A 94 -12.62 -13.09 -13.07
N ASN A 95 -13.40 -14.17 -13.21
CA ASN A 95 -14.76 -14.23 -12.69
C ASN A 95 -14.74 -14.65 -11.20
N ILE A 96 -14.85 -13.67 -10.31
CA ILE A 96 -14.78 -13.85 -8.85
C ILE A 96 -16.00 -14.63 -8.33
N ALA A 97 -17.18 -14.41 -8.89
CA ALA A 97 -18.40 -15.11 -8.49
C ALA A 97 -18.27 -16.63 -8.68
N ASN A 98 -17.77 -17.07 -9.83
CA ASN A 98 -17.58 -18.49 -10.14
C ASN A 98 -16.58 -19.16 -9.19
N GLU A 99 -15.46 -18.50 -8.88
CA GLU A 99 -14.46 -19.03 -7.95
C GLU A 99 -14.99 -19.12 -6.50
N LEU A 100 -15.93 -18.24 -6.15
CA LEU A 100 -16.56 -18.24 -4.83
C LEU A 100 -17.74 -19.20 -4.72
N GLN A 101 -18.39 -19.65 -5.80
CA GLN A 101 -19.61 -20.48 -5.75
C GLN A 101 -19.49 -21.65 -4.76
N GLN A 102 -18.35 -22.36 -4.79
CA GLN A 102 -18.09 -23.55 -3.97
C GLN A 102 -17.56 -23.26 -2.56
N LYS A 103 -17.19 -22.00 -2.25
CA LYS A 103 -16.67 -21.61 -0.94
C LYS A 103 -17.80 -21.32 0.07
N PRO A 104 -17.61 -21.53 1.39
CA PRO A 104 -18.63 -21.20 2.39
C PRO A 104 -18.88 -19.68 2.48
N GLU A 105 -19.96 -19.28 3.16
CA GLU A 105 -20.16 -17.87 3.54
C GLU A 105 -19.02 -17.41 4.44
N GLY A 106 -18.54 -16.18 4.24
CA GLY A 106 -17.39 -15.69 4.96
C GLY A 106 -16.70 -14.50 4.31
N ASN A 107 -15.58 -14.11 4.91
CA ASN A 107 -14.73 -13.03 4.42
C ASN A 107 -13.55 -13.60 3.64
N TYR A 108 -13.28 -13.01 2.48
CA TYR A 108 -12.15 -13.39 1.64
C TYR A 108 -11.38 -12.14 1.20
N TYR A 109 -10.16 -12.37 0.75
CA TYR A 109 -9.28 -11.37 0.17
C TYR A 109 -9.05 -11.69 -1.30
N ILE A 110 -9.28 -10.70 -2.16
CA ILE A 110 -8.79 -10.75 -3.53
C ILE A 110 -7.33 -10.31 -3.48
N CYS A 111 -6.45 -11.11 -4.05
CA CYS A 111 -5.02 -10.88 -4.08
C CYS A 111 -4.49 -10.98 -5.51
N VAL A 112 -3.49 -10.16 -5.82
CA VAL A 112 -2.63 -10.40 -6.98
C VAL A 112 -1.46 -11.27 -6.56
N ARG A 113 -1.09 -12.24 -7.39
CA ARG A 113 -0.02 -13.22 -7.11
C ARG A 113 1.00 -13.24 -8.22
N LEU A 114 2.27 -13.37 -7.84
CA LEU A 114 3.35 -13.79 -8.73
C LEU A 114 3.51 -15.31 -8.69
N SER A 115 3.53 -15.96 -9.85
CA SER A 115 3.83 -17.39 -9.93
C SER A 115 5.26 -17.69 -9.43
N ASN A 116 5.44 -18.85 -8.82
CA ASN A 116 6.76 -19.37 -8.45
C ASN A 116 7.46 -20.04 -9.65
N ASN A 117 6.73 -20.30 -10.73
CA ASN A 117 7.30 -20.86 -11.95
C ASN A 117 8.03 -19.75 -12.72
N LEU A 118 9.37 -19.78 -12.70
CA LEU A 118 10.23 -18.78 -13.34
C LEU A 118 10.38 -18.96 -14.87
N ASN A 119 9.70 -19.93 -15.46
CA ASN A 119 9.70 -20.11 -16.92
C ASN A 119 9.00 -18.93 -17.62
N VAL A 120 9.13 -18.92 -18.95
CA VAL A 120 8.47 -17.95 -19.83
C VAL A 120 7.40 -18.66 -20.63
N GLN A 121 6.18 -18.16 -20.60
CA GLN A 121 5.08 -18.62 -21.45
C GLN A 121 4.97 -17.67 -22.67
N HIS A 122 4.90 -18.24 -23.86
CA HIS A 122 4.75 -17.45 -25.09
C HIS A 122 3.27 -17.22 -25.39
N LEU A 123 2.90 -15.95 -25.62
CA LEU A 123 1.55 -15.53 -25.94
C LEU A 123 1.53 -14.85 -27.32
N GLU A 124 0.42 -15.00 -28.04
CA GLU A 124 0.20 -14.29 -29.31
C GLU A 124 -0.02 -12.79 -29.09
N ASN A 125 -0.70 -12.42 -28.01
CA ASN A 125 -1.07 -11.06 -27.64
C ASN A 125 -1.06 -10.93 -26.10
N LEU A 126 -0.72 -9.75 -25.60
CA LEU A 126 -0.68 -9.39 -24.18
C LEU A 126 -1.99 -8.77 -23.67
N ASP A 127 -2.98 -8.54 -24.54
CA ASP A 127 -4.29 -8.03 -24.15
C ASP A 127 -5.00 -9.03 -23.21
N SER A 128 -5.18 -8.60 -21.96
CA SER A 128 -5.75 -9.41 -20.90
C SER A 128 -7.21 -9.82 -21.17
N LYS A 129 -7.95 -9.07 -21.99
CA LYS A 129 -9.30 -9.45 -22.42
C LYS A 129 -9.27 -10.61 -23.41
N LEU A 130 -8.39 -10.53 -24.41
CA LEU A 130 -8.23 -11.63 -25.38
C LEU A 130 -7.70 -12.89 -24.70
N ILE A 131 -6.78 -12.76 -23.74
CA ILE A 131 -6.29 -13.87 -22.91
C ILE A 131 -7.46 -14.53 -22.18
N GLN A 132 -8.36 -13.73 -21.58
CA GLN A 132 -9.50 -14.24 -20.85
C GLN A 132 -10.60 -14.83 -21.75
N GLU A 133 -10.90 -14.23 -22.91
CA GLU A 133 -11.83 -14.76 -23.91
C GLU A 133 -11.38 -16.12 -24.45
N LYS A 134 -10.06 -16.28 -24.68
CA LYS A 134 -9.44 -17.55 -25.08
C LYS A 134 -9.23 -18.51 -23.92
N GLN A 135 -9.57 -18.14 -22.68
CA GLN A 135 -9.37 -18.93 -21.45
C GLN A 135 -7.93 -19.42 -21.26
N ILE A 136 -6.95 -18.58 -21.62
CA ILE A 136 -5.53 -18.93 -21.51
C ILE A 136 -5.11 -18.81 -20.04
N LEU A 137 -4.63 -19.91 -19.46
CA LEU A 137 -4.11 -19.94 -18.10
C LEU A 137 -2.68 -19.37 -18.05
N LEU A 138 -2.46 -18.37 -17.20
CA LEU A 138 -1.15 -17.76 -16.97
C LEU A 138 -0.38 -18.53 -15.88
N GLU A 139 0.32 -19.61 -16.22
CA GLU A 139 0.96 -20.48 -15.21
C GLU A 139 2.34 -20.00 -14.75
N THR A 140 3.03 -19.24 -15.60
CA THR A 140 4.40 -18.77 -15.40
C THR A 140 4.45 -17.36 -14.81
N ARG A 141 5.59 -17.00 -14.23
CA ARG A 141 5.85 -15.64 -13.72
C ARG A 141 6.02 -14.65 -14.87
N PHE A 142 6.58 -15.12 -15.98
CA PHE A 142 6.92 -14.30 -17.12
C PHE A 142 6.17 -14.75 -18.36
N VAL A 143 5.81 -13.79 -19.20
CA VAL A 143 5.27 -14.00 -20.52
C VAL A 143 6.06 -13.18 -21.54
N SER A 144 6.12 -13.68 -22.78
CA SER A 144 6.72 -12.97 -23.91
C SER A 144 5.79 -13.11 -25.11
N THR A 145 5.80 -12.11 -25.98
CA THR A 145 5.16 -12.23 -27.30
C THR A 145 5.98 -13.11 -28.23
N SER A 146 5.31 -13.65 -29.25
CA SER A 146 5.97 -14.35 -30.37
C SER A 146 6.65 -13.40 -31.35
N ASN A 147 6.31 -12.11 -31.32
CA ASN A 147 6.88 -11.08 -32.18
C ASN A 147 7.88 -10.24 -31.38
N GLU A 148 8.95 -9.83 -32.04
CA GLU A 148 9.94 -8.89 -31.52
C GLU A 148 9.40 -7.46 -31.51
N GLU A 149 9.81 -6.68 -30.53
CA GLU A 149 9.47 -5.26 -30.43
C GLU A 149 10.61 -4.41 -30.98
N ASP A 150 10.27 -3.42 -31.79
CA ASP A 150 11.22 -2.39 -32.23
C ASP A 150 11.62 -1.49 -31.05
N ILE A 151 12.91 -1.47 -30.73
CA ILE A 151 13.50 -0.66 -29.67
C ILE A 151 14.47 0.31 -30.31
N LYS A 152 14.22 1.61 -30.09
CA LYS A 152 15.14 2.66 -30.50
C LYS A 152 16.45 2.52 -29.71
N ASN A 153 17.57 2.54 -30.42
CA ASN A 153 18.87 2.69 -29.79
C ASN A 153 18.94 4.02 -29.04
N ILE A 154 19.56 4.02 -27.87
CA ILE A 154 19.67 5.21 -27.02
C ILE A 154 20.65 6.23 -27.62
N HIS A 155 21.65 5.77 -28.38
CA HIS A 155 22.76 6.60 -28.85
C HIS A 155 22.66 7.06 -30.31
N ASP A 156 21.70 6.53 -31.07
CA ASP A 156 21.46 6.90 -32.46
C ASP A 156 19.97 6.74 -32.83
N ASN A 157 19.65 6.87 -34.12
CA ASN A 157 18.27 6.73 -34.61
C ASN A 157 17.95 5.32 -35.12
N ASP A 158 18.87 4.36 -34.96
CA ASP A 158 18.63 2.99 -35.38
C ASP A 158 17.65 2.29 -34.42
N LYS A 159 17.01 1.25 -34.95
CA LYS A 159 16.10 0.39 -34.20
C LYS A 159 16.68 -1.02 -34.16
N GLY A 160 16.72 -1.60 -32.97
CA GLY A 160 16.92 -3.03 -32.79
C GLY A 160 15.59 -3.73 -32.56
N GLN A 161 15.53 -5.04 -32.77
CA GLN A 161 14.37 -5.85 -32.46
C GLN A 161 14.70 -6.77 -31.28
N LEU A 162 13.84 -6.78 -30.26
CA LEU A 162 14.07 -7.55 -29.03
C LEU A 162 12.76 -8.18 -28.54
N PHE A 163 12.85 -9.40 -28.02
CA PHE A 163 11.79 -9.99 -27.22
C PHE A 163 11.78 -9.35 -25.83
N ARG A 164 10.59 -8.93 -25.37
CA ARG A 164 10.41 -8.43 -24.00
C ARG A 164 9.78 -9.47 -23.08
N LEU A 165 10.25 -9.46 -21.84
CA LEU A 165 9.63 -10.19 -20.75
C LEU A 165 8.66 -9.29 -20.02
N TYR A 166 7.45 -9.78 -19.85
CA TYR A 166 6.39 -9.18 -19.07
C TYR A 166 6.09 -10.04 -17.85
N HIS A 167 5.77 -9.42 -16.73
CA HIS A 167 5.26 -10.12 -15.57
C HIS A 167 3.80 -10.50 -15.75
N ALA A 168 3.46 -11.75 -15.44
CA ALA A 168 2.08 -12.21 -15.39
C ALA A 168 1.60 -12.26 -13.94
N LEU A 169 0.67 -11.37 -13.60
CA LEU A 169 -0.02 -11.37 -12.31
C LEU A 169 -1.33 -12.14 -12.41
N GLN A 170 -1.50 -13.08 -11.50
CA GLN A 170 -2.72 -13.87 -11.38
C GLN A 170 -3.63 -13.28 -10.30
N ILE A 171 -4.95 -13.39 -10.50
CA ILE A 171 -5.93 -13.02 -9.47
C ILE A 171 -6.32 -14.26 -8.70
N VAL A 172 -6.20 -14.22 -7.36
CA VAL A 172 -6.51 -15.36 -6.49
C VAL A 172 -7.30 -14.92 -5.27
N ILE A 173 -8.11 -15.83 -4.73
CA ILE A 173 -8.98 -15.59 -3.57
C ILE A 173 -8.48 -16.37 -2.35
N GLU A 174 -8.11 -15.63 -1.31
CA GLU A 174 -7.56 -16.17 -0.06
C GLU A 174 -8.50 -15.95 1.13
N GLU A 175 -8.41 -16.81 2.14
CA GLU A 175 -9.12 -16.64 3.42
C GLU A 175 -8.34 -15.75 4.40
N SER A 176 -7.02 -15.63 4.20
CA SER A 176 -6.12 -14.82 5.02
C SER A 176 -5.53 -13.67 4.20
N LYS A 177 -5.33 -12.52 4.86
CA LYS A 177 -4.59 -11.39 4.31
C LYS A 177 -3.07 -11.62 4.25
N ASN A 178 -2.54 -12.49 5.11
CA ASN A 178 -1.10 -12.75 5.19
C ASN A 178 -0.75 -14.03 4.43
N VAL A 179 -0.45 -13.89 3.14
CA VAL A 179 -0.06 -15.01 2.29
C VAL A 179 1.19 -14.64 1.50
N LYS A 180 2.22 -15.48 1.58
CA LYS A 180 3.49 -15.26 0.89
C LYS A 180 3.30 -15.12 -0.62
N ASN A 181 4.04 -14.19 -1.22
CA ASN A 181 4.04 -13.89 -2.67
C ASN A 181 2.68 -13.45 -3.23
N LYS A 182 1.79 -12.96 -2.35
CA LYS A 182 0.48 -12.42 -2.72
C LYS A 182 0.35 -11.04 -2.12
N LEU A 183 -0.27 -10.14 -2.87
CA LEU A 183 -0.55 -8.79 -2.42
C LEU A 183 -2.07 -8.59 -2.39
N PRO A 184 -2.68 -8.41 -1.21
CA PRO A 184 -4.12 -8.25 -1.12
C PRO A 184 -4.51 -6.88 -1.68
N ILE A 185 -5.51 -6.86 -2.56
CA ILE A 185 -6.00 -5.64 -3.23
C ILE A 185 -7.36 -5.21 -2.68
N ALA A 186 -8.18 -6.16 -2.25
CA ALA A 186 -9.52 -5.90 -1.75
C ALA A 186 -9.97 -6.99 -0.79
N LYS A 187 -10.86 -6.63 0.13
CA LYS A 187 -11.56 -7.57 1.00
C LYS A 187 -13.02 -7.65 0.56
N ILE A 188 -13.56 -8.86 0.52
CA ILE A 188 -14.92 -9.16 0.08
C ILE A 188 -15.63 -10.05 1.08
N SER A 189 -16.95 -9.93 1.13
CA SER A 189 -17.83 -10.84 1.88
C SER A 189 -18.66 -11.65 0.91
N LYS A 190 -18.73 -12.95 1.15
CA LYS A 190 -19.69 -13.84 0.49
C LYS A 190 -20.86 -14.10 1.42
N THR A 191 -22.06 -13.82 0.96
CA THR A 191 -23.33 -14.28 1.56
C THR A 191 -23.97 -15.33 0.67
N LYS A 192 -25.12 -15.89 1.08
CA LYS A 192 -25.86 -16.88 0.29
C LYS A 192 -26.17 -16.43 -1.14
N HIS A 193 -26.45 -15.14 -1.34
CA HIS A 193 -26.94 -14.60 -2.61
C HIS A 193 -26.00 -13.60 -3.26
N ASN A 194 -25.26 -12.82 -2.47
CA ASN A 194 -24.49 -11.69 -2.98
C ASN A 194 -23.03 -11.73 -2.51
N ILE A 195 -22.16 -11.15 -3.33
CA ILE A 195 -20.77 -10.85 -3.01
C ILE A 195 -20.61 -9.34 -3.01
N PHE A 196 -20.01 -8.79 -1.96
CA PHE A 196 -19.79 -7.35 -1.85
C PHE A 196 -18.40 -7.03 -1.29
N PHE A 197 -17.88 -5.88 -1.68
CA PHE A 197 -16.64 -5.34 -1.14
C PHE A 197 -16.83 -4.83 0.29
N HIS A 198 -15.83 -5.06 1.14
CA HIS A 198 -15.72 -4.34 2.41
C HIS A 198 -15.26 -2.90 2.15
N GLU A 199 -16.10 -1.92 2.49
CA GLU A 199 -15.74 -0.49 2.42
C GLU A 199 -14.68 -0.10 3.46
N LYS A 200 -14.63 -0.84 4.57
CA LYS A 200 -13.72 -0.63 5.70
C LYS A 200 -12.44 -1.46 5.56
N TYR A 201 -11.84 -1.43 4.37
CA TYR A 201 -10.59 -2.11 4.10
C TYR A 201 -9.70 -1.21 3.26
N ILE A 202 -8.46 -1.04 3.70
CA ILE A 202 -7.42 -0.32 2.97
C ILE A 202 -6.29 -1.33 2.77
N PRO A 203 -5.95 -1.69 1.52
CA PRO A 203 -4.89 -2.63 1.23
C PRO A 203 -3.52 -2.03 1.62
N PRO A 204 -2.45 -2.84 1.73
CA PRO A 204 -1.10 -2.35 1.99
C PRO A 204 -0.66 -1.33 0.93
N THR A 205 -0.27 -0.12 1.33
CA THR A 205 0.12 0.96 0.40
C THR A 205 1.46 1.57 0.77
N ILE A 206 2.25 1.94 -0.25
CA ILE A 206 3.55 2.59 -0.02
C ILE A 206 3.47 4.13 -0.04
N ASN A 207 2.30 4.68 -0.34
CA ASN A 207 2.02 6.12 -0.30
C ASN A 207 0.62 6.39 0.28
N LEU A 208 0.27 7.66 0.48
CA LEU A 208 -1.06 8.09 0.92
C LEU A 208 -2.03 8.29 -0.25
N ASP A 209 -1.58 8.24 -1.50
CA ASP A 209 -2.36 8.58 -2.70
C ASP A 209 -2.96 7.34 -3.39
N LEU A 210 -3.60 6.48 -2.59
CA LEU A 210 -4.31 5.31 -3.13
C LEU A 210 -5.81 5.58 -3.21
N GLU A 211 -6.30 5.79 -4.43
CA GLU A 211 -7.73 5.88 -4.71
C GLU A 211 -8.33 4.48 -4.93
N ILE A 212 -9.40 4.18 -4.20
CA ILE A 212 -10.20 2.97 -4.34
C ILE A 212 -11.62 3.42 -4.64
N LYS A 213 -12.13 3.10 -5.85
CA LYS A 213 -13.45 3.55 -6.31
C LYS A 213 -13.63 5.07 -6.21
N GLN A 214 -12.63 5.84 -6.66
CA GLN A 214 -12.61 7.31 -6.62
C GLN A 214 -12.62 7.93 -5.21
N ILE A 215 -12.41 7.11 -4.16
CA ILE A 215 -12.31 7.58 -2.78
C ILE A 215 -10.92 7.21 -2.27
N ASN A 216 -10.27 8.13 -1.57
CA ASN A 216 -9.05 7.82 -0.83
C ASN A 216 -9.37 7.65 0.66
N PRO A 217 -9.65 6.42 1.13
CA PRO A 217 -10.08 6.19 2.51
C PRO A 217 -9.01 6.56 3.53
N LEU A 218 -7.72 6.40 3.21
CA LEU A 218 -6.62 6.73 4.11
C LEU A 218 -6.46 8.24 4.25
N GLU A 219 -6.44 8.96 3.13
CA GLU A 219 -6.42 10.44 3.11
C GLU A 219 -7.60 11.01 3.88
N ASN A 220 -8.81 10.45 3.69
CA ASN A 220 -10.01 10.89 4.42
C ASN A 220 -9.86 10.74 5.94
N ILE A 221 -9.37 9.60 6.43
CA ILE A 221 -9.13 9.40 7.87
C ILE A 221 -8.11 10.43 8.39
N ILE A 222 -7.03 10.68 7.64
CA ILE A 222 -5.99 11.65 8.02
C ILE A 222 -6.56 13.09 8.03
N LEU A 223 -7.36 13.46 7.03
CA LEU A 223 -8.06 14.75 6.97
C LEU A 223 -9.03 14.93 8.14
N GLU A 224 -9.79 13.90 8.51
CA GLU A 224 -10.66 13.93 9.69
C GLU A 224 -9.87 14.19 10.97
N ILE A 225 -8.74 13.49 11.16
CA ILE A 225 -7.85 13.70 12.30
C ILE A 225 -7.30 15.12 12.30
N GLN A 226 -6.79 15.61 11.17
CA GLN A 226 -6.26 16.97 11.06
C GLN A 226 -7.31 18.03 11.39
N LYS A 227 -8.52 17.91 10.84
CA LYS A 227 -9.65 18.81 11.14
C LYS A 227 -10.01 18.79 12.62
N LYS A 228 -9.99 17.60 13.24
CA LYS A 228 -10.23 17.44 14.69
C LYS A 228 -9.17 18.18 15.51
N LEU A 229 -7.90 17.96 15.21
CA LEU A 229 -6.79 18.65 15.88
C LEU A 229 -6.91 20.17 15.74
N LYS A 230 -7.23 20.66 14.54
CA LYS A 230 -7.43 22.09 14.29
C LYS A 230 -8.58 22.66 15.11
N SER A 231 -9.74 22.01 15.11
CA SER A 231 -10.89 22.43 15.92
C SER A 231 -10.56 22.51 17.42
N TYR A 232 -9.77 21.56 17.94
CA TYR A 232 -9.31 21.58 19.33
C TYR A 232 -8.28 22.68 19.59
N SER A 233 -7.36 22.90 18.67
CA SER A 233 -6.40 24.01 18.77
C SER A 233 -7.11 25.36 18.80
N ASP A 234 -8.12 25.55 17.95
CA ASP A 234 -8.88 26.81 17.91
C ASP A 234 -9.70 27.01 19.20
N TYR A 235 -10.26 25.94 19.75
CA TYR A 235 -10.95 25.96 21.05
C TYR A 235 -10.01 26.32 22.21
N LEU A 236 -8.78 25.79 22.22
CA LEU A 236 -7.81 26.01 23.30
C LEU A 236 -7.04 27.33 23.17
N SER A 237 -7.00 27.94 21.98
CA SER A 237 -6.23 29.15 21.68
C SER A 237 -6.43 30.30 22.68
N PRO A 238 -7.66 30.65 23.12
CA PRO A 238 -7.87 31.72 24.10
C PRO A 238 -7.19 31.47 25.45
N TYR A 239 -7.09 30.21 25.87
CA TYR A 239 -6.49 29.81 27.14
C TYR A 239 -4.96 29.78 27.10
N GLY A 240 -4.36 29.64 25.91
CA GLY A 240 -2.90 29.61 25.76
C GLY A 240 -2.25 30.96 25.48
N ILE A 241 -3.02 31.97 25.06
CA ILE A 241 -2.53 33.30 24.64
C ILE A 241 -2.74 34.36 25.72
N ASN A 242 -3.76 34.23 26.57
CA ASN A 242 -4.04 35.22 27.61
C ASN A 242 -2.97 35.20 28.71
N VAL A 243 -2.11 36.22 28.71
CA VAL A 243 -1.00 36.44 29.68
C VAL A 243 -1.49 36.92 31.06
N MET A 244 -2.81 36.93 31.30
CA MET A 244 -3.39 37.69 32.42
C MET A 244 -3.61 36.87 33.70
N ASN A 245 -3.27 35.58 33.74
CA ASN A 245 -3.36 34.77 34.96
C ASN A 245 -2.05 33.99 35.22
N ASP A 246 -1.32 34.35 36.28
CA ASP A 246 -0.14 33.63 36.78
C ASP A 246 -0.52 32.27 37.39
N GLY A 247 -0.52 31.18 36.60
CA GLY A 247 -0.70 29.83 37.16
C GLY A 247 -0.25 28.67 36.28
N GLU A 248 0.10 27.54 36.92
CA GLU A 248 0.51 26.26 36.29
C GLU A 248 -0.49 25.69 35.26
N LYS A 249 -1.73 26.20 35.24
CA LYS A 249 -2.79 25.77 34.32
C LYS A 249 -2.54 26.26 32.90
N ASP A 250 -2.01 27.47 32.74
CA ASP A 250 -1.77 28.08 31.43
C ASP A 250 -0.62 27.36 30.70
N ASP A 251 0.34 26.81 31.44
CA ASP A 251 1.45 26.03 30.88
C ASP A 251 0.97 24.72 30.24
N ASN A 252 0.02 24.00 30.86
CA ASN A 252 -0.54 22.78 30.29
C ASN A 252 -1.28 23.06 28.97
N TYR A 253 -2.09 24.13 28.92
CA TYR A 253 -2.78 24.53 27.70
C TYR A 253 -1.80 24.93 26.59
N ARG A 254 -0.74 25.66 26.94
CA ARG A 254 0.32 26.03 25.99
C ARG A 254 1.06 24.80 25.47
N MET A 255 1.39 23.83 26.34
CA MET A 255 2.02 22.58 25.92
C MET A 255 1.13 21.80 24.96
N ILE A 256 -0.17 21.62 25.29
CA ILE A 256 -1.12 20.96 24.39
C ILE A 256 -1.22 21.72 23.05
N LEU A 257 -1.34 23.04 23.07
CA LEU A 257 -1.41 23.86 21.85
C LEU A 257 -0.16 23.73 20.97
N VAL A 258 1.04 23.68 21.57
CA VAL A 258 2.29 23.44 20.84
C VAL A 258 2.26 22.05 20.20
N SER A 259 1.85 21.02 20.94
CA SER A 259 1.72 19.65 20.42
C SER A 259 0.72 19.58 19.26
N LEU A 260 -0.46 20.20 19.40
CA LEU A 260 -1.49 20.21 18.37
C LEU A 260 -1.02 20.96 17.12
N ASN A 261 -0.55 22.20 17.25
CA ASN A 261 -0.15 23.04 16.11
C ASN A 261 1.01 22.45 15.33
N ARG A 262 2.01 21.87 16.01
CA ARG A 262 3.13 21.15 15.37
C ARG A 262 2.60 20.02 14.48
N ASN A 263 1.73 19.18 15.03
CA ASN A 263 1.22 18.02 14.32
C ASN A 263 0.25 18.42 13.19
N ILE A 264 -0.54 19.49 13.34
CA ILE A 264 -1.38 20.04 12.26
C ILE A 264 -0.52 20.45 11.06
N GLY A 265 0.58 21.16 11.31
CA GLY A 265 1.51 21.61 10.26
C GLY A 265 2.18 20.45 9.52
N ILE A 266 2.65 19.42 10.26
CA ILE A 266 3.26 18.23 9.65
C ILE A 266 2.22 17.45 8.83
N LEU A 267 1.01 17.25 9.35
CA LEU A 267 -0.07 16.59 8.61
C LEU A 267 -0.46 17.36 7.35
N HIS A 268 -0.43 18.69 7.39
CA HIS A 268 -0.70 19.52 6.21
C HIS A 268 0.32 19.25 5.10
N HIS A 269 1.61 19.22 5.45
CA HIS A 269 2.66 18.87 4.50
C HIS A 269 2.49 17.43 4.00
N TYR A 270 2.19 16.46 4.87
CA TYR A 270 2.03 15.06 4.45
C TYR A 270 0.88 14.85 3.47
N LEU A 271 -0.23 15.56 3.66
CA LEU A 271 -1.36 15.54 2.73
C LEU A 271 -1.03 16.22 1.39
N ALA A 272 -0.25 17.31 1.42
CA ALA A 272 0.23 17.96 0.20
C ALA A 272 1.18 17.06 -0.62
N GLU A 273 2.04 16.30 0.06
CA GLU A 273 3.01 15.38 -0.54
C GLU A 273 2.52 13.92 -0.59
N LYS A 274 1.20 13.68 -0.60
CA LYS A 274 0.59 12.35 -0.42
C LYS A 274 1.15 11.23 -1.30
N LYS A 275 1.65 11.55 -2.50
CA LYS A 275 2.30 10.60 -3.43
C LYS A 275 3.65 10.06 -2.94
N HIS A 276 4.29 10.76 -2.01
CA HIS A 276 5.65 10.49 -1.53
C HIS A 276 5.69 10.08 -0.05
N ILE A 277 4.58 10.21 0.68
CA ILE A 277 4.53 9.89 2.11
C ILE A 277 4.04 8.47 2.34
N HIS A 278 4.87 7.65 2.99
CA HIS A 278 4.48 6.31 3.42
C HIS A 278 3.55 6.37 4.66
N PRO A 279 2.47 5.55 4.74
CA PRO A 279 1.55 5.54 5.89
C PRO A 279 2.24 5.34 7.25
N TRP A 280 3.30 4.55 7.30
CA TRP A 280 4.15 4.37 8.49
C TRP A 280 4.59 5.69 9.14
N ASN A 281 4.95 6.70 8.34
CA ASN A 281 5.39 8.01 8.85
C ASN A 281 4.25 8.73 9.57
N VAL A 282 3.05 8.69 8.99
CA VAL A 282 1.85 9.28 9.59
C VAL A 282 1.47 8.52 10.87
N PHE A 283 1.57 7.18 10.85
CA PHE A 283 1.31 6.36 12.03
C PHE A 283 2.23 6.73 13.18
N ILE A 284 3.54 6.85 12.95
CA ILE A 284 4.52 7.24 13.98
C ILE A 284 4.19 8.62 14.54
N LEU A 285 3.90 9.59 13.67
CA LEU A 285 3.55 10.94 14.08
C LEU A 285 2.33 10.94 15.01
N LEU A 286 1.25 10.28 14.58
CA LEU A 286 -0.01 10.24 15.31
C LEU A 286 0.09 9.43 16.60
N LYS A 287 0.82 8.31 16.60
CA LYS A 287 1.10 7.55 17.81
C LYS A 287 1.91 8.37 18.81
N SER A 288 2.91 9.12 18.35
CA SER A 288 3.70 10.03 19.19
C SER A 288 2.83 11.14 19.79
N LEU A 289 1.92 11.72 19.01
CA LEU A 289 0.97 12.70 19.51
C LEU A 289 0.03 12.11 20.56
N ILE A 290 -0.48 10.89 20.37
CA ILE A 290 -1.32 10.21 21.37
C ILE A 290 -0.53 10.01 22.68
N THR A 291 0.73 9.59 22.61
CA THR A 291 1.57 9.41 23.81
C THR A 291 1.95 10.73 24.47
N GLU A 292 2.04 11.83 23.71
CA GLU A 292 2.28 13.16 24.26
C GLU A 292 1.03 13.68 24.98
N LEU A 293 -0.14 13.59 24.33
CA LEU A 293 -1.42 14.01 24.90
C LEU A 293 -1.83 13.17 26.11
N SER A 294 -1.41 11.91 26.17
CA SER A 294 -1.74 11.05 27.31
C SER A 294 -1.15 11.50 28.62
N THR A 295 -0.09 12.31 28.60
CA THR A 295 0.47 12.94 29.81
C THR A 295 -0.53 13.84 30.53
N PHE A 296 -1.53 14.37 29.81
CA PHE A 296 -2.60 15.22 30.35
C PHE A 296 -3.86 14.42 30.71
N SER A 297 -3.89 13.11 30.45
CA SER A 297 -5.00 12.21 30.79
C SER A 297 -4.86 11.67 32.22
N ARG A 298 -6.00 11.46 32.89
CA ARG A 298 -6.05 10.73 34.18
C ARG A 298 -6.71 9.36 34.04
N ILE A 299 -7.18 9.00 32.85
CA ILE A 299 -7.81 7.71 32.59
C ILE A 299 -6.73 6.65 32.50
N ASP A 300 -6.83 5.62 33.35
CA ASP A 300 -5.87 4.52 33.40
C ASP A 300 -5.69 3.79 32.07
N ASN A 301 -6.70 3.83 31.17
CA ASN A 301 -6.63 3.24 29.83
C ASN A 301 -5.76 4.03 28.85
N TYR A 302 -5.48 5.29 29.15
CA TYR A 302 -4.57 6.14 28.38
C TYR A 302 -3.19 6.26 29.03
N LYS A 303 -2.87 5.45 30.04
CA LYS A 303 -1.48 5.31 30.47
C LYS A 303 -0.61 4.80 29.32
N ILE A 304 0.60 5.36 29.23
CA ILE A 304 1.55 5.11 28.12
C ILE A 304 1.70 3.61 27.84
N ASP A 305 1.91 2.79 28.87
CA ASP A 305 2.11 1.34 28.72
C ASP A 305 0.93 0.65 28.01
N LYS A 306 -0.30 1.03 28.32
CA LYS A 306 -1.50 0.45 27.69
C LYS A 306 -1.69 0.94 26.25
N ILE A 307 -1.37 2.20 25.97
CA ILE A 307 -1.42 2.77 24.62
C ILE A 307 -0.41 2.06 23.71
N LEU A 308 0.79 1.81 24.21
CA LEU A 308 1.88 1.16 23.47
C LEU A 308 1.49 -0.26 23.02
N ASP A 309 0.83 -1.02 23.89
CA ASP A 309 0.36 -2.37 23.61
C ASP A 309 -0.88 -2.41 22.72
N TYR A 310 -1.77 -1.43 22.84
CA TYR A 310 -3.03 -1.40 22.11
C TYR A 310 -2.87 -0.94 20.66
N ILE A 311 -2.09 0.11 20.41
CA ILE A 311 -1.95 0.71 19.07
C ILE A 311 -0.75 0.12 18.34
N LYS A 312 -1.00 -0.91 17.53
CA LYS A 312 0.01 -1.56 16.68
C LYS A 312 -0.19 -1.18 15.21
N TYR A 313 0.92 -1.06 14.48
CA TYR A 313 0.86 -0.89 13.05
C TYR A 313 0.68 -2.24 12.37
N ASP A 314 -0.39 -2.39 11.60
CA ASP A 314 -0.62 -3.54 10.73
C ASP A 314 -0.69 -3.06 9.27
N HIS A 315 0.38 -3.28 8.51
CA HIS A 315 0.45 -2.86 7.12
C HIS A 315 -0.59 -3.56 6.23
N LEU A 316 -1.04 -4.76 6.63
CA LEU A 316 -2.07 -5.51 5.91
C LEU A 316 -3.50 -5.04 6.26
N ASP A 317 -3.65 -4.13 7.22
CA ASP A 317 -4.95 -3.56 7.61
C ASP A 317 -4.80 -2.11 8.09
N LEU A 318 -4.56 -1.24 7.11
CA LEU A 318 -4.39 0.20 7.37
C LEU A 318 -5.68 0.84 7.86
N TYR A 319 -6.86 0.33 7.47
CA TYR A 319 -8.13 0.86 7.96
C TYR A 319 -8.23 0.72 9.48
N LEU A 320 -8.05 -0.50 10.00
CA LEU A 320 -8.14 -0.74 11.43
C LEU A 320 -7.06 0.06 12.18
N THR A 321 -5.83 0.07 11.66
CA THR A 321 -4.69 0.79 12.24
C THR A 321 -5.00 2.28 12.43
N PHE A 322 -5.42 2.97 11.36
CA PHE A 322 -5.67 4.41 11.41
C PHE A 322 -7.01 4.77 12.05
N ASN A 323 -8.04 3.92 11.94
CA ASN A 323 -9.29 4.14 12.65
C ASN A 323 -9.11 4.02 14.17
N THR A 324 -8.29 3.07 14.64
CA THR A 324 -7.96 2.94 16.07
C THR A 324 -7.25 4.20 16.60
N ILE A 325 -6.31 4.75 15.82
CA ILE A 325 -5.68 6.03 16.13
C ILE A 325 -6.71 7.16 16.19
N LYS A 326 -7.57 7.27 15.18
CA LYS A 326 -8.61 8.31 15.10
C LYS A 326 -9.54 8.28 16.32
N GLU A 327 -10.03 7.10 16.68
CA GLU A 327 -10.93 6.89 17.81
C GLU A 327 -10.23 7.22 19.13
N THR A 328 -9.01 6.71 19.33
CA THR A 328 -8.22 6.99 20.54
C THR A 328 -7.96 8.47 20.71
N LEU A 329 -7.49 9.14 19.65
CA LEU A 329 -7.21 10.57 19.65
C LEU A 329 -8.48 11.39 19.88
N THR A 330 -9.60 10.98 19.30
CA THR A 330 -10.90 11.66 19.52
C THR A 330 -11.35 11.57 20.97
N LEU A 331 -11.24 10.39 21.58
CA LEU A 331 -11.61 10.20 22.99
C LEU A 331 -10.66 10.95 23.93
N LEU A 332 -9.36 10.88 23.66
CA LEU A 332 -8.33 11.57 24.46
C LEU A 332 -8.50 13.08 24.41
N LEU A 333 -8.70 13.66 23.23
CA LEU A 333 -8.99 15.09 23.09
C LEU A 333 -10.26 15.47 23.84
N LYS A 334 -11.34 14.67 23.74
CA LYS A 334 -12.59 14.92 24.46
C LYS A 334 -12.40 14.88 25.98
N GLU A 335 -11.60 13.95 26.49
CA GLU A 335 -11.28 13.90 27.93
C GLU A 335 -10.55 15.16 28.39
N ILE A 336 -9.56 15.59 27.60
CA ILE A 336 -8.74 16.77 27.93
C ILE A 336 -9.58 18.05 27.88
N SER A 337 -10.58 18.15 26.98
CA SER A 337 -11.47 19.32 26.88
C SER A 337 -12.69 19.30 27.79
N ALA A 338 -13.22 18.13 28.18
CA ALA A 338 -14.46 18.00 28.94
C ALA A 338 -14.31 18.21 30.45
N ARG A 339 -13.19 18.76 30.93
CA ARG A 339 -12.95 19.01 32.35
C ARG A 339 -13.23 20.48 32.75
N PRO A 340 -14.40 20.78 33.34
CA PRO A 340 -14.73 22.09 33.90
C PRO A 340 -14.10 22.38 35.29
N GLU A 341 -13.25 21.51 35.85
CA GLU A 341 -12.44 21.84 37.05
C GLU A 341 -11.27 22.81 36.75
N PHE A 342 -11.20 23.27 35.49
CA PHE A 342 -10.31 24.27 34.94
C PHE A 342 -11.08 25.45 34.30
N ILE A 343 -12.36 25.68 34.65
CA ILE A 343 -13.08 26.94 34.43
C ILE A 343 -13.03 27.76 35.72
#